data_AF-A0A833G3X9-F1
#
_entry.id   AF-A0A833G3X9-F1
#
_cell.length_a   1.000
_cell.length_b   1.000
_cell.length_c   1.000
_cell.angle_alpha   90.00
_cell.angle_beta   90.00
_cell.angle_gamma   90.00
#
_symmetry.space_group_name_H-M   'P 1'
#
loop_
_entity.id
_entity.type
_entity.pdbx_description
1 polymer ?
#
loop_
_entity_poly.entity_id
_entity_poly.type
_entity_poly.pdbx_seq_one_letter_code
_entity_poly.pdbx_strand_id
1 'polypeptide(L)'
;VVKASFGRRLAVLGPLENADLVGTDLTLDIHNAVLSHLDRTPGPSPYLEALVAEGRLGMKSGQGFRAWTGETAAALRRRVFDYLKAYKG
;
A
#
# COMPACT_ATOMS: atom_id res chain seq x y z
N VAL A 1 2.58 -6.42 18.86
CA VAL A 1 1.93 -6.32 17.53
C VAL A 1 2.73 -5.49 16.54
N VAL A 2 2.96 -4.18 16.74
CA VAL A 2 3.63 -3.28 15.76
C VAL A 2 5.02 -3.78 15.31
N LYS A 3 5.97 -4.00 16.25
CA LYS A 3 7.35 -4.45 15.95
C LYS A 3 7.45 -5.82 15.27
N ALA A 4 6.42 -6.64 15.37
CA ALA A 4 6.39 -8.01 14.83
C ALA A 4 5.51 -8.15 13.57
N SER A 5 4.85 -7.06 13.14
CA SER A 5 3.91 -7.08 12.00
C SER A 5 4.29 -6.01 10.97
N PHE A 6 3.46 -4.98 10.79
CA PHE A 6 3.64 -3.96 9.77
C PHE A 6 4.91 -3.11 9.98
N GLY A 7 5.34 -2.90 11.23
CA GLY A 7 6.55 -2.15 11.54
C GLY A 7 7.82 -2.73 10.89
N ARG A 8 7.89 -4.06 10.72
CA ARG A 8 9.01 -4.70 10.00
C ARG A 8 8.95 -4.44 8.50
N ARG A 9 7.74 -4.49 7.93
CA ARG A 9 7.55 -4.26 6.49
C ARG A 9 7.92 -2.84 6.10
N LEU A 10 7.64 -1.85 6.95
CA LEU A 10 7.95 -0.44 6.68
C LEU A 10 9.44 -0.15 6.40
N ALA A 11 10.36 -1.00 6.87
CA ALA A 11 11.79 -0.85 6.57
C ALA A 11 12.14 -1.11 5.09
N VAL A 12 11.28 -1.84 4.36
CA VAL A 12 11.54 -2.27 2.97
C VAL A 12 10.35 -2.06 2.03
N LEU A 13 9.19 -1.66 2.56
CA LEU A 13 7.96 -1.40 1.86
C LEU A 13 7.36 -0.10 2.40
N GLY A 14 7.51 0.98 1.63
CA GLY A 14 6.94 2.27 2.00
C GLY A 14 5.41 2.23 2.04
N PRO A 15 4.75 3.13 2.77
CA PRO A 15 3.29 3.13 2.93
C PRO A 15 2.53 3.23 1.60
N LEU A 16 3.01 4.04 0.65
CA LEU A 16 2.38 4.16 -0.68
C LEU A 16 2.64 2.93 -1.55
N GLU A 17 3.80 2.30 -1.43
CA GLU A 17 4.10 1.03 -2.10
C GLU A 17 3.22 -0.10 -1.53
N ASN A 18 2.93 -0.08 -0.23
CA ASN A 18 2.01 -1.00 0.40
C ASN A 18 0.55 -0.79 -0.07
N ALA A 19 0.12 0.48 -0.20
CA ALA A 19 -1.19 0.81 -0.77
C ALA A 19 -1.31 0.31 -2.22
N ASP A 20 -0.29 0.51 -3.05
CA ASP A 20 -0.28 -0.02 -4.43
C ASP A 20 -0.17 -1.54 -4.49
N LEU A 21 0.51 -2.16 -3.54
CA LEU A 21 0.63 -3.62 -3.43
C LEU A 21 -0.72 -4.28 -3.10
N VAL A 22 -1.49 -3.67 -2.18
CA VAL A 22 -2.78 -4.20 -1.72
C VAL A 22 -3.93 -3.79 -2.65
N GLY A 23 -3.85 -2.60 -3.24
CA GLY A 23 -4.89 -1.97 -4.07
C GLY A 23 -5.34 -0.63 -3.51
N THR A 24 -5.42 0.39 -4.38
CA THR A 24 -5.90 1.73 -4.00
C THR A 24 -7.41 1.73 -3.72
N ASP A 25 -8.17 0.85 -4.36
CA ASP A 25 -9.59 0.60 -4.08
C ASP A 25 -9.81 0.09 -2.66
N LEU A 26 -9.09 -0.97 -2.27
CA LEU A 26 -9.16 -1.47 -0.90
C LEU A 26 -8.65 -0.43 0.12
N THR A 27 -7.62 0.34 -0.25
CA THR A 27 -7.12 1.43 0.60
C THR A 27 -8.21 2.49 0.82
N LEU A 28 -8.96 2.84 -0.23
CA LEU A 28 -10.07 3.78 -0.16
C LEU A 28 -11.21 3.26 0.73
N ASP A 29 -11.58 1.98 0.58
CA ASP A 29 -12.58 1.34 1.43
C ASP A 29 -12.17 1.36 2.91
N ILE A 30 -10.90 1.08 3.20
CA ILE A 30 -10.36 1.18 4.56
C ILE A 30 -10.48 2.62 5.07
N HIS A 31 -10.08 3.62 4.28
CA HIS A 31 -10.19 5.02 4.69
C HIS A 31 -11.64 5.39 5.03
N ASN A 32 -12.60 5.01 4.19
CA ASN A 32 -14.03 5.24 4.44
C ASN A 32 -14.54 4.57 5.72
N ALA A 33 -14.02 3.40 6.06
CA ALA A 33 -14.44 2.65 7.23
C ALA A 33 -13.81 3.12 8.55
N VAL A 34 -12.52 3.51 8.54
CA VAL A 34 -11.78 3.74 9.79
C VAL A 34 -11.27 5.17 9.99
N LEU A 35 -11.08 5.97 8.93
CA LEU A 35 -10.31 7.21 9.05
C LEU A 35 -11.01 8.26 9.92
N SER A 36 -12.34 8.36 9.85
CA SER A 36 -13.14 9.27 10.69
C SER A 36 -13.03 8.98 12.19
N HIS A 37 -12.62 7.77 12.55
CA HIS A 37 -12.38 7.36 13.94
C HIS A 37 -10.93 7.59 14.39
N LEU A 38 -10.02 7.92 13.46
CA LEU A 38 -8.58 8.04 13.69
C LEU A 38 -8.04 9.45 13.44
N ASP A 39 -8.70 10.22 12.58
CA ASP A 39 -8.28 11.55 12.15
C ASP A 39 -9.46 12.55 12.22
N ARG A 40 -9.16 13.85 12.24
CA ARG A 40 -10.17 14.93 12.23
C ARG A 40 -10.57 15.38 10.82
N THR A 41 -9.88 14.89 9.80
CA THR A 41 -10.21 15.16 8.40
C THR A 41 -11.54 14.48 8.02
N PRO A 42 -12.31 15.12 7.12
CA PRO A 42 -13.68 14.71 6.84
C PRO A 42 -13.82 13.41 6.04
N GLY A 43 -12.73 12.84 5.52
CA GLY A 43 -12.79 11.65 4.67
C GLY A 43 -11.44 11.25 4.07
N PRO A 44 -11.44 10.28 3.15
CA PRO A 44 -10.24 9.85 2.43
C PRO A 44 -9.53 11.00 1.72
N SER A 45 -8.27 10.74 1.33
CA SER A 45 -7.53 11.71 0.51
C SER A 45 -8.21 11.88 -0.84
N PRO A 46 -8.47 13.12 -1.32
CA PRO A 46 -9.03 13.36 -2.65
C PRO A 46 -8.16 12.78 -3.78
N TYR A 47 -6.84 12.70 -3.56
CA TYR A 47 -5.94 12.07 -4.52
C TYR A 47 -6.16 10.56 -4.63
N LEU A 48 -6.40 9.89 -3.49
CA LEU A 48 -6.73 8.47 -3.49
C LEU A 48 -8.05 8.19 -4.21
N GLU A 49 -9.06 9.03 -4.00
CA GLU A 49 -10.35 8.94 -4.71
C GLU A 49 -10.17 9.08 -6.22
N ALA A 50 -9.37 10.05 -6.67
CA ALA A 50 -9.05 10.24 -8.09
C ALA A 50 -8.31 9.05 -8.70
N LEU A 51 -7.34 8.46 -7.98
CA LEU A 51 -6.64 7.25 -8.44
C LEU A 51 -7.64 6.10 -8.70
N VAL A 52 -8.56 5.85 -7.77
CA VAL A 52 -9.57 4.79 -7.92
C VAL A 52 -10.53 5.10 -9.06
N ALA A 53 -11.03 6.33 -9.15
CA ALA A 53 -11.94 6.76 -10.21
C ALA A 53 -11.34 6.62 -11.61
N GLU A 54 -10.03 6.80 -11.75
CA GLU A 54 -9.31 6.63 -13.02
C GLU A 54 -8.89 5.17 -13.30
N GLY A 55 -9.25 4.21 -12.45
CA GLY A 55 -8.85 2.80 -12.60
C GLY A 55 -7.36 2.55 -12.29
N ARG A 56 -6.69 3.49 -11.61
CA ARG A 56 -5.31 3.36 -11.13
C ARG A 56 -5.31 2.61 -9.80
N LEU A 57 -5.53 1.30 -9.89
CA LEU A 57 -5.71 0.36 -8.78
C LEU A 57 -4.43 -0.22 -8.18
N GLY A 58 -3.26 0.38 -8.44
CA GLY A 58 -1.97 -0.07 -7.94
C GLY A 58 -1.28 -1.08 -8.87
N MET A 59 -0.56 -2.04 -8.32
CA MET A 59 0.21 -3.00 -9.12
C MET A 59 -0.66 -3.84 -10.06
N LYS A 60 -1.91 -4.11 -9.70
CA LYS A 60 -2.83 -4.93 -10.51
C LYS A 60 -3.29 -4.26 -11.81
N SER A 61 -3.21 -2.93 -11.87
CA SER A 61 -3.53 -2.12 -13.06
C SER A 61 -2.28 -1.48 -13.69
N GLY A 62 -1.08 -1.79 -13.18
CA GLY A 62 0.17 -1.18 -13.64
C GLY A 62 0.40 0.27 -13.16
N GLN A 63 -0.54 0.86 -12.41
CA GLN A 63 -0.37 2.19 -11.83
C GLN A 63 -1.31 2.40 -10.63
N GLY A 64 -0.79 3.04 -9.59
CA GLY A 64 -1.54 3.62 -8.48
C GLY A 64 -0.87 4.93 -8.07
N PHE A 65 -0.39 5.01 -6.82
CA PHE A 65 0.50 6.09 -6.38
C PHE A 65 1.82 6.13 -7.16
N ARG A 66 2.27 4.97 -7.66
CA ARG A 66 3.43 4.81 -8.52
C ARG A 66 3.07 4.08 -9.81
N ALA A 67 3.92 4.23 -10.83
CA ALA A 67 3.87 3.39 -12.02
C ALA A 67 4.57 2.05 -11.76
N TRP A 68 3.97 0.96 -12.24
CA TRP A 68 4.44 -0.40 -12.01
C TRP A 68 4.53 -1.16 -13.34
N THR A 69 5.72 -1.68 -13.61
CA THR A 69 5.86 -2.76 -14.59
C THR A 69 5.73 -4.09 -13.85
N GLY A 70 5.47 -5.17 -14.59
CA GLY A 70 5.49 -6.52 -14.01
C GLY A 70 6.82 -6.82 -13.31
N GLU A 71 7.93 -6.33 -13.87
CA GLU A 71 9.28 -6.48 -13.31
C GLU A 71 9.45 -5.71 -11.99
N THR A 72 9.09 -4.42 -11.93
CA THR A 72 9.26 -3.63 -10.70
C THR A 72 8.35 -4.11 -9.58
N ALA A 73 7.13 -4.54 -9.91
CA ALA A 73 6.20 -5.15 -8.95
C ALA A 73 6.76 -6.48 -8.40
N ALA A 74 7.31 -7.34 -9.27
CA ALA A 74 7.92 -8.60 -8.86
C ALA A 74 9.17 -8.38 -8.00
N ALA A 75 10.03 -7.43 -8.37
CA ALA A 75 11.23 -7.06 -7.62
C ALA A 75 10.89 -6.56 -6.21
N LEU A 76 9.86 -5.73 -6.06
CA LEU A 76 9.42 -5.27 -4.75
C LEU A 76 8.89 -6.43 -3.90
N ARG A 77 8.03 -7.29 -4.45
CA ARG A 77 7.53 -8.49 -3.75
C ARG A 77 8.68 -9.39 -3.30
N ARG A 78 9.72 -9.52 -4.13
CA ARG A 78 10.93 -10.28 -3.82
C ARG A 78 11.71 -9.66 -2.67
N ARG A 79 12.00 -8.37 -2.73
CA ARG A 79 12.67 -7.62 -1.66
C ARG A 79 11.97 -7.77 -0.30
N VAL A 80 10.64 -7.64 -0.28
CA VAL A 80 9.83 -7.80 0.93
C VAL A 80 9.94 -9.22 1.49
N PHE A 81 9.79 -10.22 0.62
CA PHE A 81 9.89 -11.63 1.03
C PHE A 81 11.28 -11.97 1.58
N ASP A 82 12.33 -11.56 0.87
CA ASP A 82 13.71 -11.87 1.25
C ASP A 82 14.08 -11.21 2.57
N TYR A 83 13.66 -9.96 2.79
CA TYR A 83 13.83 -9.27 4.07
C TYR A 83 13.13 -9.99 5.23
N LEU A 84 11.88 -10.41 5.03
CA LEU A 84 11.11 -11.13 6.06
C LEU A 84 11.69 -12.52 6.33
N LYS A 85 12.27 -13.19 5.33
CA LYS A 85 12.93 -14.50 5.48
C LYS A 85 14.30 -14.40 6.16
N ALA A 86 15.08 -13.36 5.84
CA ALA A 86 16.40 -13.12 6.43
C ALA A 86 16.34 -12.75 7.91
N TYR A 87 15.18 -12.29 8.38
CA TYR A 87 14.92 -12.03 9.79
C TYR A 87 14.90 -13.35 10.58
N LYS A 88 16.07 -13.77 11.09
CA LYS A 88 16.17 -14.70 12.22
C LYS A 88 15.95 -13.88 13.49
N GLY A 89 14.90 -14.23 14.25
CA GLY A 89 14.60 -13.62 15.55
C GLY A 89 15.70 -13.87 16.57
#